data_AF-T0IZ00-F1
#
_entry.id   AF-T0IZ00-F1
#
_cell.length_a   1.000
_cell.length_b   1.000
_cell.length_c   1.000
_cell.angle_alpha   90.00
_cell.angle_beta   90.00
_cell.angle_gamma   90.00
#
_symmetry.space_group_name_H-M   'P 1'
#
loop_
_entity.id
_entity.type
_entity.pdbx_description
1 polymer ?
#
loop_
_entity_poly.entity_id
_entity_poly.type
_entity_poly.pdbx_seq_one_letter_code
_entity_poly.pdbx_strand_id
1 'polypeptide(L)'
;MQTGSGPALRVWEASNPIAGTPAEAYLANRFLVPPWRDLRYNPRTPLGRGRAAVFRPALIAAVREGHRLVAIHRTFLDPLAGLKASDLTEPRMMLGRPGRGAVQLGAATTVLGLAEGIETALAAMRLHRIPVWATLGAERAAHVLLPSRLERLVLLFDRDAAGWKANRQIRLAHQHSGLEVFSPWPPVPHNDWADLLEQMPRAA
;
A
#
# COMPACT_ATOMS: atom_id res chain seq x y z
N MET A 1 21.85 -1.03 23.89
CA MET A 1 20.92 -2.11 24.27
C MET A 1 20.39 -2.74 22.98
N GLN A 2 20.88 -3.94 22.64
CA GLN A 2 20.64 -4.77 21.43
C GLN A 2 20.14 -4.05 20.15
N THR A 3 21.07 -3.61 19.30
CA THR A 3 20.81 -3.13 17.94
C THR A 3 20.71 -4.29 16.95
N GLY A 4 19.75 -5.18 17.14
CA GLY A 4 19.32 -6.12 16.10
C GLY A 4 18.18 -5.48 15.31
N SER A 5 18.29 -5.38 13.99
CA SER A 5 17.18 -4.92 13.15
C SER A 5 15.91 -5.75 13.44
N GLY A 6 14.77 -5.12 13.68
CA GLY A 6 13.52 -5.83 13.99
C GLY A 6 13.09 -6.78 12.87
N PRO A 7 12.19 -7.77 13.13
CA PRO A 7 11.81 -8.78 12.14
C PRO A 7 11.37 -8.22 10.77
N ALA A 8 10.67 -7.08 10.77
CA ALA A 8 10.25 -6.39 9.55
C ALA A 8 11.44 -5.87 8.72
N LEU A 9 12.42 -5.25 9.38
CA LEU A 9 13.61 -4.72 8.71
C LEU A 9 14.47 -5.85 8.16
N ARG A 10 14.64 -6.97 8.89
CA ARG A 10 15.36 -8.15 8.36
C ARG A 10 14.70 -8.72 7.11
N VAL A 11 13.38 -8.84 7.09
CA VAL A 11 12.68 -9.30 5.88
C VAL A 11 12.86 -8.30 4.75
N TRP A 12 12.70 -7.00 5.01
CA TRP A 12 12.88 -5.94 4.02
C TRP A 12 14.28 -5.96 3.38
N GLU A 13 15.33 -6.06 4.20
CA GLU A 13 16.73 -6.10 3.77
C GLU A 13 17.04 -7.37 2.96
N ALA A 14 16.45 -8.51 3.34
CA ALA A 14 16.57 -9.77 2.61
C ALA A 14 15.64 -9.88 1.38
N SER A 15 14.92 -8.82 1.02
CA SER A 15 14.01 -8.80 -0.13
C SER A 15 14.69 -8.21 -1.37
N ASN A 16 14.35 -8.76 -2.53
CA ASN A 16 14.89 -8.38 -3.83
C ASN A 16 14.03 -7.28 -4.49
N PRO A 17 14.58 -6.55 -5.48
CA PRO A 17 13.78 -5.77 -6.42
C PRO A 17 12.67 -6.60 -7.07
N ILE A 18 11.60 -5.94 -7.52
CA ILE A 18 10.42 -6.61 -8.10
C ILE A 18 10.66 -7.15 -9.52
N ALA A 19 11.52 -6.51 -10.32
CA ALA A 19 11.72 -6.86 -11.72
C ALA A 19 12.12 -8.35 -11.88
N GLY A 20 11.47 -9.06 -12.80
CA GLY A 20 11.68 -10.47 -13.10
C GLY A 20 11.10 -11.45 -12.05
N THR A 21 10.22 -10.98 -11.16
CA THR A 21 9.69 -11.82 -10.05
C THR A 21 8.18 -12.07 -10.18
N PRO A 22 7.62 -13.07 -9.47
CA PRO A 22 6.16 -13.27 -9.40
C PRO A 22 5.39 -12.04 -8.89
N ALA A 23 6.02 -11.16 -8.09
CA ALA A 23 5.40 -9.92 -7.67
C ALA A 23 5.25 -8.91 -8.83
N GLU A 24 6.17 -8.92 -9.80
CA GLU A 24 6.01 -8.11 -11.02
C GLU A 24 4.84 -8.62 -11.84
N ALA A 25 4.79 -9.94 -12.09
CA ALA A 25 3.68 -10.56 -12.79
C ALA A 25 2.34 -10.25 -12.12
N TYR A 26 2.27 -10.35 -10.78
CA TYR A 26 1.09 -10.01 -9.99
C TYR A 26 0.61 -8.56 -10.21
N LEU A 27 1.52 -7.59 -10.16
CA LEU A 27 1.18 -6.19 -10.37
C LEU A 27 0.84 -5.90 -11.84
N ALA A 28 1.58 -6.47 -12.78
CA ALA A 28 1.39 -6.29 -14.22
C ALA A 28 0.06 -6.88 -14.71
N ASN A 29 -0.36 -8.04 -14.18
CA ASN A 29 -1.66 -8.64 -14.45
C ASN A 29 -2.83 -7.73 -14.05
N ARG A 30 -2.57 -6.72 -13.21
CA ARG A 30 -3.52 -5.70 -12.75
C ARG A 30 -3.28 -4.33 -13.37
N PHE A 31 -2.50 -4.25 -14.46
CA PHE A 31 -2.13 -3.00 -15.14
C PHE A 31 -1.34 -1.99 -14.29
N LEU A 32 -0.78 -2.46 -13.17
CA LEU A 32 0.07 -1.66 -12.32
C LEU A 32 1.50 -1.78 -12.86
N VAL A 33 2.12 -0.63 -13.13
CA VAL A 33 3.44 -0.53 -13.77
C VAL A 33 4.43 0.25 -12.89
N PRO A 34 5.74 0.01 -13.04
CA PRO A 34 6.79 0.71 -12.29
C PRO A 34 6.70 2.25 -12.39
N PRO A 35 7.34 2.98 -11.44
CA PRO A 35 8.36 2.53 -10.49
C PRO A 35 7.83 1.96 -9.16
N TRP A 36 8.59 1.01 -8.60
CA TRP A 36 8.23 0.21 -7.42
C TRP A 36 9.06 0.52 -6.16
N ARG A 37 9.34 1.80 -5.85
CA ARG A 37 10.38 2.17 -4.88
C ARG A 37 10.23 1.55 -3.49
N ASP A 38 9.03 1.51 -2.95
CA ASP A 38 8.73 0.94 -1.62
C ASP A 38 8.13 -0.47 -1.69
N LEU A 39 8.29 -1.14 -2.83
CA LEU A 39 7.83 -2.51 -3.05
C LEU A 39 9.01 -3.42 -3.44
N ARG A 40 9.04 -4.61 -2.86
CA ARG A 40 10.07 -5.64 -3.06
C ARG A 40 9.43 -7.02 -3.17
N TYR A 41 10.21 -8.01 -3.55
CA TYR A 41 9.81 -9.41 -3.54
C TYR A 41 10.69 -10.22 -2.60
N ASN A 42 10.08 -11.10 -1.80
CA ASN A 42 10.84 -12.04 -0.98
C ASN A 42 10.31 -13.47 -1.17
N PRO A 43 11.13 -14.39 -1.74
CA PRO A 43 10.73 -15.77 -1.98
C PRO A 43 10.57 -16.59 -0.71
N ARG A 44 11.15 -16.14 0.42
CA ARG A 44 11.16 -16.83 1.71
C ARG A 44 10.66 -15.90 2.83
N THR A 45 9.44 -15.43 2.69
CA THR A 45 8.78 -14.57 3.69
C THR A 45 8.16 -15.43 4.79
N PRO A 46 8.41 -15.14 6.09
CA PRO A 46 7.84 -15.91 7.18
C PRO A 46 6.32 -15.70 7.28
N LEU A 47 5.59 -16.81 7.40
CA LEU A 47 4.16 -16.92 7.65
C LEU A 47 3.96 -17.70 8.96
N GLY A 48 3.22 -17.14 9.92
CA GLY A 48 3.09 -17.71 11.27
C GLY A 48 4.14 -17.20 12.27
N ARG A 49 4.30 -17.89 13.41
CA ARG A 49 5.16 -17.48 14.52
C ARG A 49 6.01 -18.64 15.05
N GLY A 50 7.21 -18.30 15.54
CA GLY A 50 8.09 -19.26 16.22
C GLY A 50 8.50 -20.44 15.34
N ARG A 51 8.61 -21.62 15.94
CA ARG A 51 9.04 -22.86 15.26
C ARG A 51 8.04 -23.39 14.22
N ALA A 52 6.79 -22.95 14.29
CA ALA A 52 5.74 -23.32 13.33
C ALA A 52 5.71 -22.40 12.10
N ALA A 53 6.59 -21.38 12.03
CA ALA A 53 6.62 -20.49 10.89
C ALA A 53 7.07 -21.24 9.63
N VAL A 54 6.27 -21.13 8.57
CA VAL A 54 6.63 -21.59 7.23
C VAL A 54 7.10 -20.39 6.40
N PHE A 55 7.79 -20.66 5.29
CA PHE A 55 8.27 -19.61 4.39
C PHE A 55 7.53 -19.68 3.06
N ARG A 56 7.05 -18.54 2.60
CA ARG A 56 6.25 -18.41 1.38
C ARG A 56 6.71 -17.18 0.57
N PRO A 57 6.56 -17.19 -0.75
CA PRO A 57 6.84 -16.02 -1.58
C PRO A 57 5.83 -14.91 -1.32
N ALA A 58 6.29 -13.67 -1.26
CA ALA A 58 5.42 -12.52 -1.05
C ALA A 58 5.94 -11.25 -1.73
N LEU A 59 4.99 -10.41 -2.15
CA LEU A 59 5.22 -8.98 -2.34
C LEU A 59 5.36 -8.32 -0.97
N ILE A 60 6.45 -7.58 -0.78
CA ILE A 60 6.79 -6.87 0.44
C ILE A 60 6.66 -5.37 0.19
N ALA A 61 5.80 -4.70 0.95
CA ALA A 61 5.70 -3.24 0.92
C ALA A 61 6.26 -2.64 2.21
N ALA A 62 7.15 -1.66 2.07
CA ALA A 62 7.67 -0.91 3.20
C ALA A 62 6.59 0.00 3.77
N VAL A 63 6.39 -0.05 5.09
CA VAL A 63 5.57 0.93 5.81
C VAL A 63 6.50 1.90 6.51
N ARG A 64 6.42 3.18 6.13
CA ARG A 64 7.33 4.22 6.60
C ARG A 64 6.60 5.33 7.33
N GLU A 65 7.15 5.70 8.48
CA GLU A 65 6.82 6.94 9.19
C GLU A 65 7.94 7.94 8.91
N GLY A 66 7.66 8.95 8.08
CA GLY A 66 8.70 9.74 7.44
C GLY A 66 9.56 8.83 6.54
N HIS A 67 10.88 8.80 6.76
CA HIS A 67 11.79 7.91 6.03
C HIS A 67 12.03 6.57 6.74
N ARG A 68 11.64 6.45 8.02
CA ARG A 68 11.94 5.30 8.87
C ARG A 68 11.00 4.13 8.56
N LEU A 69 11.57 2.97 8.24
CA LEU A 69 10.81 1.72 8.14
C LEU A 69 10.32 1.30 9.53
N VAL A 70 9.01 1.21 9.72
CA VAL A 70 8.38 0.85 11.01
C VAL A 70 7.66 -0.50 10.97
N ALA A 71 7.24 -0.93 9.79
CA ALA A 71 6.64 -2.23 9.54
C ALA A 71 6.81 -2.62 8.07
N ILE A 72 6.40 -3.84 7.72
CA ILE A 72 6.18 -4.26 6.34
C ILE A 72 4.80 -4.85 6.18
N HIS A 73 4.20 -4.63 5.03
CA HIS A 73 3.02 -5.37 4.60
C HIS A 73 3.46 -6.50 3.65
N ARG A 74 2.93 -7.69 3.87
CA ARG A 74 3.23 -8.89 3.07
C ARG A 74 1.97 -9.31 2.34
N THR A 75 2.01 -9.34 1.02
CA THR A 75 0.99 -9.99 0.20
C THR A 75 1.57 -11.30 -0.29
N PHE A 76 1.16 -12.41 0.32
CA PHE A 76 1.62 -13.74 -0.07
C PHE A 76 1.07 -14.10 -1.45
N LEU A 77 1.95 -14.64 -2.29
CA LEU A 77 1.67 -14.91 -3.69
C LEU A 77 1.69 -16.41 -3.97
N ASP A 78 0.95 -16.80 -5.00
CA ASP A 78 1.22 -18.03 -5.73
C ASP A 78 2.42 -17.77 -6.67
N PRO A 79 3.55 -18.49 -6.49
CA PRO A 79 4.75 -18.25 -7.29
C PRO A 79 4.60 -18.64 -8.77
N LEU A 80 3.63 -19.47 -9.12
CA LEU A 80 3.40 -19.95 -10.49
C LEU A 80 2.34 -19.12 -11.21
N ALA A 81 1.26 -18.76 -10.50
CA ALA A 81 0.12 -18.08 -11.11
C ALA A 81 0.31 -16.56 -11.22
N GLY A 82 1.23 -15.95 -10.46
CA GLY A 82 1.31 -14.49 -10.37
C GLY A 82 0.03 -13.89 -9.79
N LEU A 83 -0.58 -14.60 -8.83
CA LEU A 83 -1.80 -14.20 -8.13
C LEU A 83 -1.53 -14.18 -6.62
N LYS A 84 -2.48 -13.66 -5.85
CA LYS A 84 -2.45 -13.86 -4.39
C LYS A 84 -2.55 -15.36 -4.09
N ALA A 85 -1.90 -15.78 -3.01
CA ALA A 85 -2.00 -17.16 -2.52
C ALA A 85 -3.47 -17.47 -2.15
N SER A 86 -4.11 -18.36 -2.92
CA SER A 86 -5.53 -18.71 -2.77
C SER A 86 -5.79 -19.75 -1.68
N ASP A 87 -4.74 -20.45 -1.23
CA ASP A 87 -4.78 -21.41 -0.13
C ASP A 87 -4.81 -20.75 1.26
N LEU A 88 -4.63 -19.43 1.33
CA LEU A 88 -4.68 -18.66 2.58
C LEU A 88 -6.00 -17.91 2.68
N THR A 89 -6.69 -18.04 3.83
CA THR A 89 -7.88 -17.24 4.14
C THR A 89 -7.57 -15.74 4.16
N GLU A 90 -6.39 -15.36 4.66
CA GLU A 90 -5.91 -13.97 4.68
C GLU A 90 -4.50 -13.91 4.07
N PRO A 91 -4.36 -13.60 2.76
CA PRO A 91 -3.06 -13.53 2.10
C PRO A 91 -2.33 -12.21 2.35
N ARG A 92 -2.93 -11.22 3.02
CA ARG A 92 -2.33 -9.91 3.31
C ARG A 92 -2.06 -9.76 4.82
N MET A 93 -0.80 -9.59 5.20
CA MET A 93 -0.43 -9.55 6.62
C MET A 93 0.64 -8.51 6.95
N MET A 94 0.38 -7.71 7.97
CA MET A 94 1.35 -6.78 8.56
C MET A 94 2.40 -7.53 9.40
N LEU A 95 3.66 -7.11 9.35
CA LEU A 95 4.72 -7.49 10.29
C LEU A 95 5.35 -6.24 10.89
N GLY A 96 5.28 -6.10 12.21
CA GLY A 96 5.69 -4.90 12.93
C GLY A 96 4.50 -4.05 13.35
N ARG A 97 4.78 -2.85 13.87
CA ARG A 97 3.75 -1.90 14.31
C ARG A 97 3.78 -0.71 13.35
N PRO A 98 2.74 -0.54 12.51
CA PRO A 98 2.79 0.48 11.47
C PRO A 98 2.66 1.90 12.03
N GLY A 99 2.05 2.07 13.22
CA GLY A 99 1.91 3.40 13.85
C GLY A 99 1.29 4.41 12.88
N ARG A 100 1.95 5.56 12.72
CA ARG A 100 1.57 6.61 11.76
C ARG A 100 2.19 6.43 10.36
N GLY A 101 2.79 5.26 10.10
CA GLY A 101 3.42 4.98 8.82
C GLY A 101 2.45 4.59 7.71
N ALA A 102 2.88 4.76 6.46
CA ALA A 102 2.15 4.37 5.26
C ALA A 102 3.11 3.76 4.24
N VAL A 103 2.59 3.07 3.22
CA VAL A 103 3.40 2.69 2.05
C VAL A 103 3.52 3.89 1.13
N GLN A 104 4.73 4.41 0.95
CA GLN A 104 4.96 5.67 0.24
C GLN A 104 5.33 5.40 -1.24
N LEU A 105 4.31 5.11 -2.06
CA LEU A 105 4.52 4.68 -3.45
C LEU A 105 5.03 5.81 -4.36
N GLY A 106 4.72 7.06 -4.02
CA GLY A 106 5.29 8.25 -4.62
C GLY A 106 5.86 9.20 -3.57
N ALA A 107 6.92 9.93 -3.94
CA ALA A 107 7.43 11.00 -3.10
C ALA A 107 6.38 12.12 -3.02
N ALA A 108 5.98 12.48 -1.81
CA ALA A 108 5.00 13.55 -1.62
C ALA A 108 5.55 14.90 -2.11
N THR A 109 4.69 15.69 -2.72
CA THR A 109 4.97 17.08 -3.12
C THR A 109 4.13 18.02 -2.24
N THR A 110 3.65 19.15 -2.77
CA THR A 110 2.58 19.93 -2.15
C THR A 110 1.21 19.25 -2.29
N VAL A 111 1.10 18.21 -3.14
CA VAL A 111 -0.09 17.37 -3.32
C VAL A 111 0.23 15.93 -2.94
N LEU A 112 -0.70 15.26 -2.26
CA LEU A 112 -0.60 13.85 -1.89
C LEU A 112 -1.97 13.19 -1.91
N GLY A 113 -2.04 12.00 -2.49
CA GLY A 113 -3.18 11.09 -2.38
C GLY A 113 -3.04 10.11 -1.21
N LEU A 114 -4.16 9.73 -0.59
CA LEU A 114 -4.24 8.58 0.31
C LEU A 114 -5.27 7.59 -0.21
N ALA A 115 -4.90 6.31 -0.25
CA ALA A 115 -5.80 5.21 -0.55
C ALA A 115 -5.68 4.11 0.51
N GLU A 116 -6.63 3.17 0.53
CA GLU A 116 -6.64 2.09 1.53
C GLU A 116 -5.56 1.04 1.24
N GLY A 117 -5.64 0.40 0.07
CA GLY A 117 -4.75 -0.68 -0.35
C GLY A 117 -3.59 -0.23 -1.23
N ILE A 118 -2.60 -1.12 -1.40
CA ILE A 118 -1.44 -0.89 -2.28
C ILE A 118 -1.88 -0.85 -3.74
N GLU A 119 -2.73 -1.80 -4.16
CA GLU A 119 -3.21 -1.88 -5.54
C GLU A 119 -4.08 -0.67 -5.90
N THR A 120 -5.04 -0.31 -5.03
CA THR A 120 -5.84 0.91 -5.16
C THR A 120 -4.97 2.16 -5.25
N ALA A 121 -3.95 2.29 -4.37
CA ALA A 121 -3.05 3.43 -4.37
C ALA A 121 -2.24 3.55 -5.66
N LEU A 122 -1.71 2.43 -6.18
CA LEU A 122 -0.99 2.40 -7.45
C LEU A 122 -1.90 2.76 -8.63
N ALA A 123 -3.12 2.23 -8.67
CA ALA A 123 -4.08 2.53 -9.71
C ALA A 123 -4.48 4.02 -9.68
N ALA A 124 -4.82 4.54 -8.50
CA ALA A 124 -5.15 5.94 -8.31
C ALA A 124 -3.98 6.87 -8.67
N MET A 125 -2.74 6.51 -8.32
CA MET A 125 -1.53 7.26 -8.72
C MET A 125 -1.42 7.36 -10.23
N ARG A 126 -1.69 6.27 -10.96
CA ARG A 126 -1.69 6.24 -12.43
C ARG A 126 -2.81 7.11 -13.02
N LEU A 127 -4.03 6.96 -12.50
CA LEU A 127 -5.23 7.64 -13.01
C LEU A 127 -5.22 9.15 -12.74
N HIS A 128 -4.81 9.55 -11.53
CA HIS A 128 -4.82 10.95 -11.10
C HIS A 128 -3.49 11.68 -11.33
N ARG A 129 -2.41 10.96 -11.65
CA ARG A 129 -1.07 11.51 -11.91
C ARG A 129 -0.52 12.36 -10.74
N ILE A 130 -0.81 11.95 -9.51
CA ILE A 130 -0.31 12.54 -8.27
C ILE A 130 0.37 11.46 -7.41
N PRO A 131 1.33 11.78 -6.53
CA PRO A 131 1.87 10.78 -5.61
C PRO A 131 0.76 10.28 -4.68
N VAL A 132 0.71 8.97 -4.42
CA VAL A 132 -0.29 8.35 -3.53
C VAL A 132 0.40 7.46 -2.51
N TRP A 133 -0.06 7.50 -1.27
CA TRP A 133 0.36 6.57 -0.23
C TRP A 133 -0.77 5.60 0.11
N ALA A 134 -0.42 4.34 0.37
CA ALA A 134 -1.37 3.35 0.87
C ALA A 134 -1.37 3.35 2.41
N THR A 135 -2.55 3.55 2.98
CA THR A 135 -2.74 3.63 4.43
C THR A 135 -2.79 2.26 5.09
N LEU A 136 -3.09 1.19 4.35
CA LEU A 136 -3.22 -0.20 4.81
C LEU A 136 -4.27 -0.35 5.91
N GLY A 137 -5.48 0.11 5.60
CA GLY A 137 -6.66 0.05 6.47
C GLY A 137 -7.30 1.42 6.68
N ALA A 138 -8.60 1.51 6.43
CA ALA A 138 -9.40 2.73 6.58
C ALA A 138 -9.30 3.34 7.99
N GLU A 139 -9.29 2.52 9.04
CA GLU A 139 -9.21 2.98 10.44
C GLU A 139 -7.88 3.66 10.79
N ARG A 140 -6.82 3.37 10.03
CA ARG A 140 -5.49 3.95 10.25
C ARG A 140 -5.27 5.25 9.49
N ALA A 141 -6.10 5.52 8.49
CA ALA A 141 -5.89 6.60 7.53
C ALA A 141 -5.73 7.98 8.18
N ALA A 142 -6.55 8.30 9.19
CA ALA A 142 -6.49 9.57 9.92
C ALA A 142 -5.25 9.72 10.82
N HIS A 143 -4.49 8.64 11.07
CA HIS A 143 -3.30 8.66 11.92
C HIS A 143 -2.00 8.78 11.14
N VAL A 144 -2.03 8.64 9.81
CA VAL A 144 -0.84 8.70 8.96
C VAL A 144 -0.11 10.03 9.14
N LEU A 145 1.21 9.97 9.30
CA LEU A 145 2.06 11.14 9.40
C LEU A 145 2.18 11.80 8.02
N LEU A 146 1.44 12.89 7.82
CA LEU A 146 1.52 13.68 6.59
C LEU A 146 2.79 14.54 6.54
N PRO A 147 3.34 14.80 5.34
CA PRO A 147 4.41 15.79 5.16
C PRO A 147 3.97 17.19 5.61
N SER A 148 4.89 17.96 6.20
CA SER A 148 4.57 19.29 6.74
C SER A 148 4.27 20.36 5.69
N ARG A 149 4.75 20.19 4.45
CA ARG A 149 4.57 21.14 3.33
C ARG A 149 3.37 20.80 2.43
N LEU A 150 2.47 19.95 2.91
CA LEU A 150 1.32 19.53 2.12
C LEU A 150 0.28 20.64 2.07
N GLU A 151 -0.12 21.03 0.86
CA GLU A 151 -1.15 22.04 0.60
C GLU A 151 -2.47 21.37 0.21
N ARG A 152 -2.42 20.20 -0.43
CA ARG A 152 -3.59 19.46 -0.88
C ARG A 152 -3.51 17.96 -0.59
N LEU A 153 -4.55 17.44 0.05
CA LEU A 153 -4.75 16.02 0.33
C LEU A 153 -5.94 15.49 -0.48
N VAL A 154 -5.70 14.45 -1.29
CA VAL A 154 -6.72 13.81 -2.13
C VAL A 154 -7.05 12.43 -1.55
N LEU A 155 -8.28 12.24 -1.11
CA LEU A 155 -8.75 11.02 -0.47
C LEU A 155 -9.33 10.09 -1.53
N LEU A 156 -8.58 9.03 -1.85
CA LEU A 156 -8.80 8.07 -2.93
C LEU A 156 -9.21 6.71 -2.35
N PHE A 157 -10.16 6.70 -1.41
CA PHE A 157 -10.64 5.49 -0.75
C PHE A 157 -11.66 4.73 -1.61
N ASP A 158 -11.84 3.47 -1.26
CA ASP A 158 -12.82 2.58 -1.86
C ASP A 158 -14.24 3.08 -1.57
N ARG A 159 -15.19 2.80 -2.46
CA ARG A 159 -16.57 3.30 -2.45
C ARG A 159 -17.46 2.49 -1.51
N ASP A 160 -17.00 2.27 -0.29
CA ASP A 160 -17.68 1.48 0.73
C ASP A 160 -17.74 2.20 2.09
N ALA A 161 -18.45 1.59 3.05
CA ALA A 161 -18.65 2.16 4.38
C ALA A 161 -17.34 2.48 5.12
N ALA A 162 -16.27 1.70 4.90
CA ALA A 162 -14.97 1.93 5.51
C ALA A 162 -14.30 3.15 4.89
N GLY A 163 -14.32 3.27 3.56
CA GLY A 163 -13.83 4.44 2.84
C GLY A 163 -14.55 5.74 3.22
N TRP A 164 -15.89 5.72 3.32
CA TRP A 164 -16.67 6.87 3.79
C TRP A 164 -16.28 7.30 5.21
N LYS A 165 -16.10 6.32 6.11
CA LYS A 165 -15.68 6.57 7.50
C LYS A 165 -14.28 7.17 7.57
N ALA A 166 -13.31 6.62 6.83
CA ALA A 166 -11.95 7.14 6.75
C ALA A 166 -11.95 8.59 6.25
N ASN A 167 -12.73 8.89 5.21
CA ASN A 167 -12.87 10.23 4.65
C ASN A 167 -13.29 11.26 5.73
N ARG A 168 -14.35 10.92 6.47
CA ARG A 168 -14.86 11.77 7.56
C ARG A 168 -13.83 11.96 8.66
N GLN A 169 -13.15 10.89 9.08
CA GLN A 169 -12.15 10.95 10.15
C GLN A 169 -10.95 11.82 9.76
N ILE A 170 -10.45 11.70 8.52
CA ILE A 170 -9.34 12.51 8.02
C ILE A 170 -9.74 13.98 7.95
N ARG A 171 -10.94 14.30 7.44
CA ARG A 171 -11.43 15.69 7.39
C ARG A 171 -11.52 16.31 8.78
N LEU A 172 -12.02 15.57 9.77
CA LEU A 172 -12.07 16.03 11.16
C LEU A 172 -10.66 16.24 11.74
N ALA A 173 -9.73 15.32 11.49
CA ALA A 173 -8.36 15.42 12.00
C ALA A 173 -7.58 16.62 11.40
N HIS A 174 -7.95 17.08 10.21
CA HIS A 174 -7.26 18.13 9.46
C HIS A 174 -8.09 19.40 9.23
N GLN A 175 -9.23 19.57 9.90
CA GLN A 175 -10.15 20.69 9.70
C GLN A 175 -9.53 22.07 9.98
N HIS A 176 -8.45 22.12 10.77
CA HIS A 176 -7.80 23.37 11.20
C HIS A 176 -6.44 23.61 10.54
N SER A 177 -5.96 22.65 9.74
CA SER A 177 -4.81 22.90 8.88
C SER A 177 -5.29 23.67 7.65
N GLY A 178 -4.51 24.65 7.16
CA GLY A 178 -4.71 25.27 5.84
C GLY A 178 -4.54 24.29 4.66
N LEU A 179 -4.78 23.00 4.89
CA LEU A 179 -4.70 21.88 3.99
C LEU A 179 -6.05 21.72 3.29
N GLU A 180 -6.03 21.79 1.97
CA GLU A 180 -7.20 21.56 1.15
C GLU A 180 -7.46 20.04 1.02
N VAL A 181 -8.67 19.58 1.35
CA VAL A 181 -9.01 18.15 1.33
C VAL A 181 -10.09 17.85 0.28
N PHE A 182 -9.76 17.03 -0.71
CA PHE A 182 -10.67 16.54 -1.76
C PHE A 182 -10.96 15.06 -1.62
N SER A 183 -12.13 14.64 -2.08
CA SER A 183 -12.57 13.25 -2.00
C SER A 183 -13.20 12.78 -3.32
N PRO A 184 -12.40 12.59 -4.39
CA PRO A 184 -12.89 11.87 -5.55
C PRO A 184 -13.20 10.42 -5.16
N TRP A 185 -14.20 9.83 -5.81
CA TRP A 185 -14.58 8.45 -5.60
C TRP A 185 -14.52 7.67 -6.92
N PRO A 186 -14.16 6.37 -6.89
CA PRO A 186 -14.24 5.51 -8.07
C PRO A 186 -15.66 5.57 -8.65
N PRO A 187 -15.85 5.86 -9.94
CA PRO A 187 -17.18 5.95 -10.54
C PRO A 187 -17.90 4.59 -10.46
N VAL A 188 -19.22 4.63 -10.26
CA VAL A 188 -20.06 3.43 -10.36
C VAL A 188 -19.87 2.81 -11.75
N PRO A 189 -19.75 1.47 -11.87
CA PRO A 189 -19.99 0.45 -10.84
C PRO A 189 -18.77 0.04 -10.00
N HIS A 190 -17.63 0.70 -10.14
CA HIS A 190 -16.38 0.26 -9.51
C HIS A 190 -16.37 0.55 -8.01
N ASN A 191 -15.92 -0.42 -7.22
CA ASN A 191 -15.74 -0.21 -5.79
C ASN A 191 -14.42 0.49 -5.50
N ASP A 192 -13.34 0.15 -6.20
CA ASP A 192 -12.04 0.77 -6.00
C ASP A 192 -11.39 1.25 -7.31
N TRP A 193 -10.25 1.94 -7.18
CA TRP A 193 -9.50 2.47 -8.31
C TRP A 193 -8.79 1.38 -9.13
N ALA A 194 -8.46 0.24 -8.52
CA ALA A 194 -7.86 -0.89 -9.21
C ALA A 194 -8.89 -1.58 -10.12
N ASP A 195 -10.13 -1.78 -9.65
CA ASP A 195 -11.26 -2.27 -10.45
C ASP A 195 -11.50 -1.39 -11.68
N LEU A 196 -11.49 -0.06 -11.51
CA LEU A 196 -11.64 0.87 -12.62
C LEU A 196 -10.48 0.72 -13.62
N LEU A 197 -9.24 0.66 -13.14
CA LEU A 197 -8.08 0.53 -14.00
C LEU A 197 -8.07 -0.79 -14.79
N GLU A 198 -8.48 -1.90 -14.15
CA GLU A 198 -8.53 -3.23 -14.77
C GLU A 198 -9.56 -3.33 -15.91
N GLN A 199 -10.51 -2.40 -15.97
CA GLN A 199 -11.52 -2.31 -17.03
C GLN A 199 -11.13 -1.35 -18.17
N MET A 200 -10.02 -0.62 -18.03
CA MET A 200 -9.55 0.27 -19.10
C MET A 200 -8.93 -0.55 -20.24
N PRO A 201 -9.07 -0.09 -21.50
CA PRO A 201 -8.43 -0.75 -22.64
C PRO A 201 -6.91 -0.84 -22.43
N ARG A 202 -6.31 -1.96 -22.83
CA ARG A 202 -4.85 -2.04 -22.93
C ARG A 202 -4.39 -1.00 -23.94
N ALA A 203 -3.48 -0.11 -23.53
CA ALA A 203 -2.76 0.70 -24.50
C ALA A 203 -2.04 -0.26 -25.46
N ALA A 204 -2.28 -0.07 -26.76
CA ALA A 204 -1.67 -0.86 -27.83
C ALA A 204 -0.15 -0.66 -27.89
#